data_AF-A0A067TYE4-F1
#
_entry.id   AF-A0A067TYE4-F1
#
_cell.length_a   1.000
_cell.length_b   1.000
_cell.length_c   1.000
_cell.angle_alpha   90.00
_cell.angle_beta   90.00
_cell.angle_gamma   90.00
#
_symmetry.space_group_name_H-M   'P 1'
#
loop_
_entity.id
_entity.type
_entity.pdbx_description
1 polymer ?
#
loop_
_entity_poly.entity_id
_entity_poly.type
_entity_poly.pdbx_seq_one_letter_code
_entity_poly.pdbx_strand_id
1 'polypeptide(L)'
;MQLSELGNLGDAIRSFTDLTVNSGTTSVRLHCTIPTWSSSTDTCLDLHDLHDLRSRFLLFIHDLLQSLRSSGISASYSLAPSSSSLCLICQKPIDTASVVDKLYETNNKLKRDQAALVDLNGVPCLIIT
;
A
#
# COMPACT_ATOMS: atom_id res chain seq x y z
N MET A 1 4.77 9.77 12.44
CA MET A 1 4.43 8.59 11.62
C MET A 1 4.83 7.36 12.41
N GLN A 2 3.91 6.43 12.65
CA GLN A 2 4.21 5.17 13.32
C GLN A 2 4.25 4.08 12.25
N LEU A 3 5.43 3.51 12.02
CA LEU A 3 5.65 2.43 11.06
C LEU A 3 5.49 1.11 11.80
N SER A 4 4.50 0.32 11.43
CA SER A 4 4.37 -1.06 11.90
C SER A 4 4.84 -1.97 10.77
N GLU A 5 6.04 -2.52 10.90
CA GLU A 5 6.55 -3.54 9.98
C GLU A 5 5.67 -4.78 10.06
N LEU A 6 4.98 -5.11 8.97
CA LEU A 6 4.14 -6.30 8.88
C LEU A 6 4.88 -7.28 7.98
N GLY A 7 5.70 -8.11 8.61
CA GLY A 7 6.69 -8.96 7.95
C GLY A 7 6.22 -9.53 6.62
N ASN A 8 5.15 -10.35 6.61
CA ASN A 8 4.61 -10.96 5.39
C ASN A 8 3.37 -10.21 4.86
N LEU A 9 3.16 -10.26 3.53
CA LEU A 9 2.03 -9.61 2.85
C LEU A 9 0.65 -10.04 3.39
N GLY A 10 0.45 -11.34 3.66
CA GLY A 10 -0.77 -11.86 4.26
C GLY A 10 -1.07 -11.31 5.66
N ASP A 11 -0.04 -11.09 6.50
CA ASP A 11 -0.22 -10.47 7.81
C ASP A 11 -0.66 -9.01 7.65
N ALA A 12 -0.06 -8.30 6.69
CA ALA A 12 -0.45 -6.94 6.35
C ALA A 12 -1.91 -6.84 5.88
N ILE A 13 -2.37 -7.80 5.07
CA ILE A 13 -3.77 -7.87 4.63
C ILE A 13 -4.71 -8.06 5.83
N ARG A 14 -4.38 -8.99 6.73
CA ARG A 14 -5.19 -9.27 7.92
C ARG A 14 -5.28 -8.05 8.81
N SER A 15 -4.15 -7.45 9.17
CA SER A 15 -4.13 -6.27 10.03
C SER A 15 -4.88 -5.08 9.43
N PHE A 16 -4.76 -4.86 8.12
CA PHE A 16 -5.54 -3.81 7.46
C PHE A 16 -7.05 -4.11 7.44
N THR A 17 -7.41 -5.37 7.19
CA THR A 17 -8.82 -5.82 7.21
C THR A 17 -9.40 -5.62 8.61
N ASP A 18 -8.70 -6.06 9.65
CA ASP A 18 -9.14 -5.94 11.04
C ASP A 18 -9.30 -4.47 11.46
N LEU A 19 -8.35 -3.61 11.09
CA LEU A 19 -8.47 -2.16 11.33
C LEU A 19 -9.71 -1.56 10.67
N THR A 20 -9.97 -1.97 9.43
CA THR A 20 -11.13 -1.47 8.67
C THR A 20 -12.46 -1.94 9.28
N VAL A 21 -12.53 -3.21 9.67
CA VAL A 21 -13.70 -3.81 10.34
C VAL A 21 -13.93 -3.14 11.70
N ASN A 22 -12.88 -3.00 12.51
CA ASN A 22 -12.97 -2.38 13.84
C ASN A 22 -13.32 -0.89 13.79
N SER A 23 -13.02 -0.20 12.68
CA SER A 23 -13.47 1.17 12.45
C SER A 23 -14.98 1.28 12.20
N GLY A 24 -15.70 0.17 12.01
CA GLY A 24 -17.14 0.17 11.72
C GLY A 24 -17.48 0.59 10.29
N THR A 25 -16.50 0.63 9.39
CA THR A 25 -16.69 1.06 8.00
C THR A 25 -17.32 -0.05 7.17
N THR A 26 -18.45 0.23 6.51
CA THR A 26 -19.16 -0.75 5.66
C THR A 26 -18.77 -0.68 4.18
N SER A 27 -18.09 0.38 3.77
CA SER A 27 -17.63 0.60 2.40
C SER A 27 -16.30 1.32 2.36
N VAL A 28 -15.35 0.78 1.60
CA VAL A 28 -14.01 1.35 1.44
C VAL A 28 -13.69 1.54 -0.02
N ARG A 29 -13.09 2.70 -0.33
CA ARG A 29 -12.47 2.97 -1.61
C ARG A 29 -10.97 3.16 -1.41
N LEU A 30 -10.19 2.22 -1.92
CA LEU A 30 -8.74 2.24 -1.87
C LEU A 30 -8.16 3.10 -2.99
N HIS A 31 -7.19 3.94 -2.66
CA HIS A 31 -6.31 4.60 -3.61
C HIS A 31 -5.00 3.82 -3.65
N CYS A 32 -4.67 3.26 -4.81
CA CYS A 32 -3.49 2.44 -5.00
C CYS A 32 -2.56 3.12 -6.00
N THR A 33 -1.29 3.30 -5.66
CA THR A 33 -0.30 3.85 -6.58
C THR A 33 0.57 2.75 -7.18
N ILE A 34 0.70 2.76 -8.51
CA ILE A 34 1.54 1.81 -9.24
C ILE A 34 2.82 2.54 -9.66
N PRO A 35 4.01 1.99 -9.33
CA PRO A 35 5.27 2.62 -9.66
C PRO A 35 5.48 2.57 -11.17
N THR A 36 5.54 3.71 -11.87
CA THR A 36 5.76 3.80 -13.32
C THR A 36 7.23 3.90 -13.69
N TRP A 37 8.07 4.35 -12.77
CA TRP A 37 9.51 4.53 -12.96
C TRP A 37 10.25 4.36 -11.62
N SER A 38 11.52 3.95 -11.67
CA SER A 38 12.43 3.97 -10.53
C SER A 38 13.62 4.89 -10.84
N SER A 39 13.98 5.75 -9.88
CA SER A 39 15.23 6.50 -9.94
C SER A 39 16.41 5.56 -9.71
N SER A 40 17.63 5.93 -10.15
CA SER A 40 18.85 5.14 -9.88
C SER A 40 19.21 5.03 -8.39
N THR A 41 18.53 5.81 -7.54
CA THR A 41 18.66 5.80 -6.07
C THR A 41 17.63 4.93 -5.36
N ASP A 42 16.71 4.31 -6.11
CA ASP A 42 15.59 3.55 -5.56
C ASP A 42 15.88 2.06 -5.41
N THR A 43 15.04 1.38 -4.61
CA THR A 43 15.17 -0.04 -4.22
C THR A 43 15.00 -1.02 -5.38
N CYS A 44 14.38 -0.58 -6.49
CA CYS A 44 14.26 -1.36 -7.73
C CYS A 44 15.53 -1.19 -8.56
N LEU A 45 16.34 -2.25 -8.62
CA LEU A 45 17.67 -2.23 -9.26
C LEU A 45 17.56 -2.24 -10.79
N ASP A 46 16.48 -2.80 -11.33
CA ASP A 46 16.22 -2.82 -12.78
C ASP A 46 14.71 -2.84 -13.15
N LEU A 47 14.43 -2.90 -14.45
CA LEU A 47 13.07 -2.96 -15.00
C LEU A 47 12.35 -4.28 -14.71
N HIS A 48 13.08 -5.38 -14.50
CA HIS A 48 12.47 -6.67 -14.16
C HIS A 48 11.94 -6.63 -12.73
N ASP A 49 12.72 -6.09 -11.80
CA ASP A 49 12.33 -5.86 -10.42
C ASP A 49 11.06 -5.00 -10.34
N LEU A 50 11.01 -3.94 -11.13
CA LEU A 50 9.85 -3.05 -11.18
C LEU A 50 8.61 -3.77 -11.72
N HIS A 51 8.77 -4.61 -12.74
CA HIS A 51 7.67 -5.40 -13.30
C HIS A 51 7.18 -6.48 -12.33
N ASP A 52 8.09 -7.14 -11.62
CA ASP A 52 7.77 -8.12 -10.58
C ASP A 52 7.00 -7.45 -9.43
N LEU A 53 7.49 -6.31 -8.94
CA LEU A 53 6.82 -5.53 -7.90
C LEU A 53 5.40 -5.13 -8.31
N ARG A 54 5.20 -4.63 -9.54
CA ARG A 54 3.86 -4.32 -10.08
C ARG A 54 2.95 -5.54 -10.07
N SER A 55 3.48 -6.69 -10.48
CA SER A 55 2.72 -7.94 -10.56
C SER A 55 2.30 -8.41 -9.16
N ARG A 56 3.23 -8.45 -8.21
CA ARG A 56 2.96 -8.76 -6.79
C ARG A 56 1.98 -7.77 -6.18
N PHE A 57 2.10 -6.49 -6.50
CA PHE A 57 1.22 -5.44 -6.00
C PHE A 57 -0.22 -5.60 -6.48
N LEU A 58 -0.44 -5.95 -7.75
CA LEU A 58 -1.78 -6.18 -8.28
C LEU A 58 -2.45 -7.41 -7.64
N LEU A 59 -1.69 -8.49 -7.44
CA LEU A 59 -2.17 -9.68 -6.71
C LEU A 59 -2.52 -9.32 -5.27
N PHE A 60 -1.66 -8.54 -4.60
CA PHE A 60 -1.92 -8.08 -3.25
C PHE A 60 -3.21 -7.25 -3.13
N ILE A 61 -3.45 -6.30 -4.06
CA ILE A 61 -4.70 -5.53 -4.07
C ILE A 61 -5.90 -6.47 -4.21
N HIS A 62 -5.78 -7.49 -5.06
CA HIS A 62 -6.86 -8.46 -5.25
C HIS A 62 -7.16 -9.23 -3.96
N ASP A 63 -6.12 -9.78 -3.31
CA ASP A 63 -6.24 -10.52 -2.06
C ASP A 63 -6.80 -9.64 -0.92
N LEU A 64 -6.35 -8.39 -0.85
CA LEU A 64 -6.85 -7.41 0.12
C LEU A 64 -8.35 -7.12 -0.09
N LEU A 65 -8.77 -6.87 -1.33
CA LEU A 65 -10.17 -6.63 -1.65
C LEU A 65 -11.03 -7.86 -1.37
N GLN A 66 -10.51 -9.06 -1.66
CA GLN A 66 -11.20 -10.31 -1.36
C GLN A 66 -11.36 -10.48 0.17
N SER A 67 -10.31 -10.24 0.94
CA SER A 67 -10.34 -10.27 2.41
C SER A 67 -11.40 -9.31 2.96
N LEU A 68 -11.37 -8.04 2.54
CA LEU A 68 -12.35 -7.02 2.96
C LEU A 68 -13.80 -7.43 2.60
N ARG A 69 -14.03 -7.91 1.38
CA ARG A 69 -15.36 -8.35 0.92
C ARG A 69 -15.85 -9.58 1.68
N SER A 70 -14.96 -10.51 1.99
CA SER A 70 -15.29 -11.70 2.80
C SER A 70 -15.71 -11.33 4.22
N SER A 71 -15.18 -10.22 4.74
CA SER A 71 -15.59 -9.61 6.02
C SER A 71 -16.84 -8.73 5.92
N GLY A 72 -17.54 -8.72 4.78
CA GLY A 72 -18.78 -7.97 4.58
C GLY A 72 -18.59 -6.49 4.19
N ILE A 73 -17.37 -6.06 3.87
CA ILE A 73 -17.08 -4.68 3.48
C ILE A 73 -17.19 -4.52 1.97
N SER A 74 -17.97 -3.53 1.52
CA SER A 74 -18.01 -3.16 0.10
C SER A 74 -16.71 -2.45 -0.30
N ALA A 75 -15.80 -3.18 -0.94
CA ALA A 75 -14.48 -2.67 -1.27
C ALA A 75 -14.31 -2.38 -2.78
N SER A 76 -13.83 -1.17 -3.09
CA SER A 76 -13.45 -0.71 -4.43
C SER A 76 -12.04 -0.13 -4.42
N TYR A 77 -11.39 -0.01 -5.59
CA TYR A 77 -10.06 0.58 -5.69
C TYR A 77 -9.92 1.48 -6.92
N SER A 78 -8.97 2.40 -6.87
CA SER A 78 -8.52 3.22 -8.00
C SER A 78 -7.01 3.12 -8.13
N LEU A 79 -6.51 2.86 -9.32
CA LEU A 79 -5.09 2.86 -9.63
C LEU A 79 -4.64 4.25 -10.11
N ALA A 80 -3.50 4.71 -9.62
CA ALA A 80 -2.85 5.92 -10.11
C ALA A 80 -1.36 5.64 -10.39
N PRO A 81 -0.79 6.18 -11.47
CA PRO A 81 0.64 6.09 -11.72
C PRO A 81 1.43 6.91 -10.69
N SER A 82 2.60 6.43 -10.27
CA SER A 82 3.52 7.12 -9.37
C SER A 82 4.95 7.04 -9.89
N SER A 83 5.70 8.14 -9.78
CA SER A 83 7.13 8.20 -10.14
C SER A 83 8.06 7.64 -9.06
N SER A 84 7.51 7.08 -7.97
CA SER A 84 8.27 6.41 -6.91
C SER A 84 8.36 4.91 -7.21
N SER A 85 9.42 4.26 -6.73
CA SER A 85 9.56 2.79 -6.72
C SER A 85 8.69 2.08 -5.68
N LEU A 86 7.90 2.81 -4.90
CA LEU A 86 7.03 2.27 -3.85
C LEU A 86 5.60 2.10 -4.34
N CYS A 87 4.96 1.02 -3.91
CA CYS A 87 3.52 0.85 -4.09
C CYS A 87 2.79 1.22 -2.80
N LEU A 88 1.79 2.10 -2.89
CA LEU A 88 1.00 2.57 -1.75
C LEU A 88 -0.46 2.14 -1.93
N ILE A 89 -1.10 1.73 -0.85
CA ILE A 89 -2.55 1.54 -0.76
C ILE A 89 -3.06 2.35 0.42
N CYS A 90 -4.03 3.24 0.20
CA CYS A 90 -4.64 4.03 1.27
C CYS A 90 -6.15 4.08 1.13
N GLN A 91 -6.86 4.27 2.24
CA GLN A 91 -8.30 4.52 2.22
C GLN A 91 -8.62 5.96 1.80
N LYS A 92 -9.58 6.16 0.89
CA LYS A 92 -10.11 7.49 0.54
C LYS A 92 -11.14 7.95 1.59
N PRO A 93 -11.27 9.28 1.81
CA PRO A 93 -10.55 10.37 1.14
C PRO A 93 -9.12 10.54 1.68
N ILE A 94 -8.15 10.80 0.79
CA ILE A 94 -6.76 11.02 1.17
C ILE A 94 -6.17 12.20 0.40
N ASP A 95 -5.38 13.02 1.08
CA ASP A 95 -4.56 14.06 0.45
C ASP A 95 -3.26 13.44 -0.07
N THR A 96 -3.24 13.16 -1.37
CA THR A 96 -2.14 12.45 -2.03
C THR A 96 -0.81 13.22 -1.98
N ALA A 97 -0.82 14.55 -1.89
CA ALA A 97 0.41 15.35 -1.85
C ALA A 97 1.20 15.09 -0.56
N SER A 98 0.53 15.20 0.60
CA SER A 98 1.15 14.97 1.91
C SER A 98 1.67 13.54 2.12
N VAL A 99 1.11 12.59 1.39
CA VAL A 99 1.43 11.17 1.47
C VAL A 99 2.69 10.85 0.68
N VAL A 100 2.82 11.43 -0.52
CA VAL A 100 3.99 11.23 -1.38
C VAL A 100 5.26 11.74 -0.70
N ASP A 101 5.22 12.91 -0.05
CA ASP A 101 6.37 13.46 0.68
C ASP A 101 6.84 12.53 1.80
N LYS A 102 5.90 11.93 2.55
CA LYS A 102 6.21 10.99 3.63
C LYS A 102 6.67 9.62 3.12
N LEU A 103 6.19 9.19 1.95
CA LEU A 103 6.65 7.97 1.27
C LEU A 103 8.14 8.06 0.94
N TYR A 104 8.60 9.20 0.42
CA TYR A 104 10.02 9.42 0.13
C TYR A 104 10.89 9.29 1.38
N GLU A 105 10.45 9.83 2.53
CA GLU A 105 11.17 9.65 3.80
C GLU A 105 11.20 8.20 4.28
N THR A 106 10.17 7.43 3.96
CA THR A 106 10.00 6.03 4.41
C THR A 106 10.76 5.05 3.52
N ASN A 107 10.98 5.38 2.24
CA ASN A 107 11.71 4.55 1.28
C ASN A 107 13.08 4.11 1.82
N ASN A 108 13.78 5.00 2.51
CA ASN A 108 15.11 4.74 3.06
C ASN A 108 15.13 3.73 4.23
N LYS A 109 13.98 3.34 4.76
CA LYS A 109 13.86 2.48 5.95
C LYS A 109 13.31 1.08 5.65
N LEU A 110 12.60 0.90 4.54
CA LEU A 110 11.97 -0.37 4.20
C LEU A 110 12.92 -1.28 3.43
N LYS A 111 13.02 -2.54 3.87
CA LYS A 111 13.74 -3.57 3.11
C LYS A 111 12.82 -4.13 2.04
N ARG A 112 13.42 -4.58 0.94
CA ARG A 112 12.75 -5.19 -0.20
C ARG A 112 11.85 -6.36 0.20
N ASP A 113 10.74 -6.53 -0.51
CA ASP A 113 9.72 -7.56 -0.32
C ASP A 113 8.97 -7.49 1.01
N GLN A 114 8.99 -6.33 1.67
CA GLN A 114 8.22 -6.10 2.89
C GLN A 114 6.95 -5.30 2.61
N ALA A 115 5.94 -5.59 3.43
CA ALA A 115 4.77 -4.77 3.58
C ALA A 115 4.86 -4.01 4.91
N ALA A 116 4.43 -2.75 4.92
CA ALA A 116 4.36 -1.98 6.15
C ALA A 116 3.04 -1.22 6.23
N LEU A 117 2.46 -1.21 7.42
CA LEU A 117 1.31 -0.38 7.72
C LEU A 117 1.78 0.92 8.33
N VAL A 118 1.29 2.01 7.76
CA VAL A 118 1.62 3.37 8.13
C VAL A 118 0.33 4.11 8.40
N ASP A 119 0.28 4.78 9.54
CA ASP A 119 -0.72 5.81 9.78
C ASP A 119 -0.25 7.14 9.15
N LEU A 120 -0.93 7.55 8.08
CA LEU A 120 -0.75 8.83 7.41
C LEU A 120 -1.92 9.77 7.80
N ASN A 121 -1.68 10.60 8.82
CA ASN A 121 -2.63 11.63 9.28
C ASN A 121 -4.00 11.08 9.71
N GLY A 122 -4.04 9.90 10.35
CA GLY A 122 -5.26 9.22 10.78
C GLY A 122 -5.83 8.27 9.73
N VAL A 123 -5.16 8.11 8.57
CA VAL A 123 -5.55 7.17 7.52
C VAL A 123 -4.58 6.00 7.50
N PRO A 124 -5.06 4.75 7.70
CA PRO A 124 -4.22 3.58 7.55
C PRO A 124 -3.84 3.40 6.07
N CYS A 125 -2.55 3.26 5.83
CA CYS A 125 -1.95 3.05 4.53
C CYS A 125 -1.00 1.86 4.56
N LEU A 126 -0.98 1.08 3.49
CA LEU A 126 -0.05 -0.01 3.28
C LEU A 126 0.99 0.40 2.24
N ILE A 127 2.26 0.13 2.53
CA ILE A 127 3.39 0.33 1.62
C ILE A 127 3.97 -1.03 1.28
N ILE A 128 4.24 -1.26 -0.01
CA ILE A 128 4.86 -2.49 -0.52
C ILE A 128 6.10 -2.12 -1.33
N THR A 129 7.18 -2.86 -1.10
CA THR A 129 8.52 -2.68 -1.68
C THR A 129 9.00 -3.91 -2.43
#